data_AF-H1KFQ9-F1
#
_entry.id   AF-H1KFQ9-F1
#
_cell.length_a   1.000
_cell.length_b   1.000
_cell.length_c   1.000
_cell.angle_alpha   90.00
_cell.angle_beta   90.00
_cell.angle_gamma   90.00
#
_symmetry.space_group_name_H-M   'P 1'
#
loop_
_entity.id
_entity.type
_entity.pdbx_description
1 polymer ?
#
loop_
_entity_poly.entity_id
_entity_poly.type
_entity_poly.pdbx_seq_one_letter_code
_entity_poly.pdbx_strand_id
1 'polypeptide(L)'
;MTAYANIDLPDAGGTRVEFEDMLTMLFGGRAAETIVLGQPSAGAAGDLAVATKLATRMHVCWGLGSGLASTETPAGASWPKIPSPIEAELRAGYDRACAFLMRHRGRLEQLADALLVRRHLGMNEIASILADAGDLASDRVDRKRADRNSPRRGQ
;
A
#
# COMPACT_ATOMS: atom_id res chain seq x y z
N MET A 1 -12.05 22.62 7.43
CA MET A 1 -12.91 21.68 6.69
C MET A 1 -12.00 20.81 5.84
N THR A 2 -11.46 19.73 6.42
CA THR A 2 -10.53 18.84 5.72
C THR A 2 -10.88 17.42 6.11
N ALA A 3 -11.77 16.80 5.32
CA ALA A 3 -12.05 15.38 5.42
C ALA A 3 -10.91 14.65 4.70
N TYR A 4 -9.80 14.40 5.41
CA TYR A 4 -8.94 13.29 5.04
C TYR A 4 -9.78 12.03 5.25
N ALA A 5 -9.83 11.16 4.25
CA ALA A 5 -10.39 9.82 4.44
C ALA A 5 -9.67 9.20 5.64
N ASN A 6 -10.37 9.10 6.78
CA ASN A 6 -9.88 8.33 7.92
C ASN A 6 -9.92 6.88 7.46
N ILE A 7 -8.85 6.44 6.82
CA ILE A 7 -8.53 5.03 6.77
C ILE A 7 -8.24 4.69 8.23
N ASP A 8 -9.25 4.15 8.90
CA ASP A 8 -9.10 3.62 10.23
C ASP A 8 -8.05 2.52 10.14
N LEU A 9 -6.85 2.83 10.64
CA LEU A 9 -5.79 1.85 10.72
C LEU A 9 -6.31 0.70 11.60
N PRO A 10 -6.14 -0.56 11.18
CA PRO A 10 -6.61 -1.68 11.97
C PRO A 10 -6.02 -1.62 13.37
N ASP A 11 -6.82 -2.07 14.33
CA ASP A 11 -6.31 -2.49 15.63
C ASP A 11 -5.40 -3.73 15.44
N ALA A 12 -4.71 -4.15 16.52
CA ALA A 12 -3.60 -5.12 16.52
C ALA A 12 -3.92 -6.55 16.00
N GLY A 13 -5.00 -6.76 15.26
CA GLY A 13 -5.43 -8.05 14.70
C GLY A 13 -4.93 -8.39 13.30
N GLY A 14 -3.95 -7.66 12.73
CA GLY A 14 -3.41 -7.91 11.39
C GLY A 14 -2.03 -8.57 11.38
N THR A 15 -1.72 -9.28 10.30
CA THR A 15 -0.40 -9.88 10.01
C THR A 15 0.53 -8.92 9.28
N ARG A 16 1.84 -9.19 9.28
CA ARG A 16 2.83 -8.41 8.52
C ARG A 16 2.45 -8.30 7.04
N VAL A 17 2.06 -9.39 6.41
CA VAL A 17 1.67 -9.44 5.00
C VAL A 17 0.47 -8.54 4.71
N GLU A 18 -0.55 -8.54 5.57
CA GLU A 18 -1.72 -7.69 5.41
C GLU A 18 -1.37 -6.20 5.52
N PHE A 19 -0.48 -5.83 6.45
CA PHE A 19 0.00 -4.46 6.57
C PHE A 19 0.89 -4.03 5.40
N GLU A 20 1.72 -4.93 4.88
CA GLU A 20 2.51 -4.70 3.67
C GLU A 20 1.62 -4.48 2.44
N ASP A 21 0.50 -5.22 2.32
CA ASP A 21 -0.52 -5.04 1.29
C ASP A 21 -1.26 -3.70 1.46
N MET A 22 -1.62 -3.32 2.69
CA MET A 22 -2.20 -1.99 2.97
C MET A 22 -1.24 -0.85 2.60
N LEU A 23 0.05 -0.96 2.94
CA LEU A 23 1.06 0.02 2.50
C LEU A 23 1.08 0.11 0.97
N THR A 24 1.07 -1.03 0.29
CA THR A 24 1.04 -1.08 -1.19
C THR A 24 -0.20 -0.34 -1.74
N MET A 25 -1.37 -0.54 -1.15
CA MET A 25 -2.59 0.18 -1.55
C MET A 25 -2.50 1.69 -1.29
N LEU A 26 -2.01 2.11 -0.12
CA LEU A 26 -1.82 3.53 0.23
C LEU A 26 -0.89 4.25 -0.76
N PHE A 27 0.13 3.56 -1.27
CA PHE A 27 1.02 4.14 -2.28
C PHE A 27 0.47 4.11 -3.72
N GLY A 28 -0.67 3.45 -3.95
CA GLY A 28 -1.24 3.26 -5.29
C GLY A 28 -1.48 4.57 -6.05
N GLY A 29 -2.04 5.59 -5.39
CA GLY A 29 -2.29 6.90 -6.01
C GLY A 29 -1.00 7.59 -6.47
N ARG A 30 -0.02 7.71 -5.56
CA ARG A 30 1.29 8.30 -5.86
C ARG A 30 2.06 7.55 -6.94
N ALA A 31 2.02 6.22 -6.89
CA ALA A 31 2.64 5.36 -7.88
C ALA A 31 1.98 5.55 -9.25
N ALA A 32 0.64 5.60 -9.31
CA ALA A 32 -0.11 5.86 -10.54
C ALA A 32 0.26 7.22 -11.16
N GLU A 33 0.30 8.30 -10.36
CA GLU A 33 0.72 9.62 -10.82
C GLU A 33 2.14 9.58 -11.38
N THR A 34 3.07 8.92 -10.70
CA THR A 34 4.45 8.82 -11.17
C THR A 34 4.56 8.06 -12.50
N ILE A 35 3.77 6.99 -12.67
CA ILE A 35 3.79 6.15 -13.88
C ILE A 35 3.14 6.85 -15.08
N VAL A 36 1.98 7.49 -14.87
CA VAL A 36 1.15 8.07 -15.94
C VAL A 36 1.55 9.51 -16.23
N LEU A 37 1.84 10.31 -15.19
CA LEU A 37 2.13 11.74 -15.28
C LEU A 37 3.64 12.06 -15.20
N GLY A 38 4.48 11.06 -14.91
CA GLY A 38 5.94 11.20 -14.82
C GLY A 38 6.46 11.86 -13.55
N GLN A 39 5.58 12.36 -12.69
CA GLN A 39 5.94 13.03 -11.44
C GLN A 39 4.83 12.86 -10.39
N PRO A 40 5.19 12.71 -9.11
CA PRO A 40 4.21 12.66 -8.04
C PRO A 40 3.65 14.05 -7.72
N SER A 41 2.40 14.11 -7.25
CA SER A 41 1.78 15.35 -6.78
C SER A 41 1.81 15.46 -5.24
N ALA A 42 1.35 16.61 -4.72
CA ALA A 42 1.11 16.81 -3.29
C ALA A 42 -0.20 16.13 -2.80
N GLY A 43 -1.01 15.59 -3.71
CA GLY A 43 -2.32 14.99 -3.38
C GLY A 43 -2.24 13.74 -2.51
N ALA A 44 -1.12 13.01 -2.57
CA ALA A 44 -0.88 11.80 -1.76
C ALA A 44 -0.44 12.07 -0.30
N ALA A 45 -0.46 13.33 0.16
CA ALA A 45 0.00 13.68 1.51
C ALA A 45 -0.79 12.95 2.61
N GLY A 46 -2.10 12.74 2.42
CA GLY A 46 -2.94 11.98 3.34
C GLY A 46 -2.51 10.51 3.43
N ASP A 47 -2.33 9.85 2.28
CA ASP A 47 -1.93 8.45 2.22
C ASP A 47 -0.52 8.24 2.81
N LEU A 48 0.41 9.17 2.58
CA LEU A 48 1.75 9.16 3.18
C LEU A 48 1.71 9.23 4.71
N ALA A 49 0.84 10.07 5.27
CA ALA A 49 0.69 10.18 6.72
C ALA A 49 0.14 8.88 7.33
N VAL A 50 -0.87 8.28 6.69
CA VAL A 50 -1.45 7.00 7.10
C VAL A 50 -0.42 5.87 6.98
N ALA A 51 0.30 5.79 5.87
CA ALA A 51 1.35 4.80 5.64
C ALA A 51 2.47 4.91 6.68
N THR A 52 2.93 6.13 6.98
CA THR A 52 3.96 6.38 7.99
C THR A 52 3.51 5.91 9.37
N LYS A 53 2.26 6.21 9.75
CA LYS A 53 1.68 5.77 11.02
C LYS A 53 1.56 4.25 11.08
N LEU A 54 1.15 3.61 9.99
CA LEU A 54 1.07 2.15 9.89
C LEU A 54 2.45 1.48 10.04
N ALA A 55 3.44 1.90 9.25
CA ALA A 55 4.80 1.39 9.34
C ALA A 55 5.42 1.62 10.73
N THR A 56 5.12 2.76 11.35
CA THR A 56 5.54 3.02 12.74
C THR A 56 4.93 2.00 13.70
N ARG A 57 3.63 1.72 13.62
CA ARG A 57 2.97 0.71 14.47
C ARG A 57 3.52 -0.70 14.24
N MET A 58 3.77 -1.07 12.98
CA MET A 58 4.40 -2.35 12.64
C MET A 58 5.73 -2.55 13.38
N HIS A 59 6.59 -1.52 13.38
CA HIS A 59 7.91 -1.62 13.99
C HIS A 59 7.92 -1.41 15.51
N VAL A 60 7.14 -0.45 16.01
CA VAL A 60 7.25 0.04 17.40
C VAL A 60 6.25 -0.61 18.34
N CYS A 61 5.07 -0.99 17.84
CA CYS A 61 3.97 -1.47 18.69
C CYS A 61 3.75 -2.97 18.54
N TRP A 62 3.95 -3.52 17.35
CA TRP A 62 3.57 -4.90 17.04
C TRP A 62 4.74 -5.85 16.83
N GLY A 63 5.99 -5.36 16.94
CA GLY A 63 7.17 -6.21 16.78
C GLY A 63 7.26 -6.88 15.41
N LEU A 64 6.64 -6.29 14.38
CA LEU A 64 6.62 -6.82 13.01
C LEU A 64 7.85 -6.38 12.21
N GLY A 65 8.76 -5.60 12.80
CA GLY A 65 10.06 -5.26 12.21
C GLY A 65 11.13 -6.31 12.52
N SER A 66 12.40 -5.87 12.59
CA SER A 66 13.52 -6.74 13.00
C SER A 66 13.62 -6.97 14.52
N GLY A 67 12.88 -6.21 15.32
CA GLY A 67 12.90 -6.29 16.78
C GLY A 67 11.52 -6.64 17.34
N LEU A 68 11.52 -7.20 18.56
CA LEU A 68 10.32 -7.62 19.29
C LEU A 68 9.90 -6.63 20.39
N ALA A 69 10.72 -5.62 20.67
CA ALA A 69 10.40 -4.62 21.68
C ALA A 69 9.15 -3.86 21.24
N SER A 70 8.19 -3.75 22.16
CA SER A 70 6.91 -3.08 21.94
C SER A 70 6.73 -1.96 22.94
N THR A 71 6.36 -0.79 22.45
CA THR A 71 5.89 0.32 23.28
C THR A 71 4.54 0.78 22.76
N GLU A 72 3.75 1.43 23.62
CA GLU A 72 2.57 2.15 23.16
C GLU A 72 2.98 3.15 22.07
N THR A 73 2.13 3.31 21.05
CA THR A 73 2.39 4.31 20.01
C THR A 73 2.44 5.67 20.71
N PRO A 74 3.55 6.42 20.70
CA PRO A 74 3.50 7.78 21.21
C PRO A 74 2.58 8.54 20.24
N ALA A 75 1.39 8.91 20.70
CA ALA A 75 0.54 9.81 19.95
C ALA A 75 1.36 11.06 19.64
N GLY A 76 1.62 11.34 18.35
CA GLY A 76 2.47 12.45 17.95
C GLY A 76 3.97 12.21 18.11
N ALA A 77 4.46 10.97 17.96
CA ALA A 77 5.90 10.68 17.87
C ALA A 77 6.57 11.59 16.83
N SER A 78 7.21 12.66 17.32
CA SER A 78 7.97 13.60 16.53
C SER A 78 9.40 13.10 16.48
N TRP A 79 9.71 12.37 15.42
CA TRP A 79 11.08 12.00 15.14
C TRP A 79 11.74 13.15 14.39
N PRO A 80 12.88 13.69 14.85
CA PRO A 80 13.65 14.67 14.08
C PRO A 80 13.97 14.17 12.67
N LYS A 81 14.07 12.85 12.53
CA LYS A 81 14.19 12.12 11.26
C LYS A 81 13.46 10.78 11.39
N ILE A 82 12.72 10.39 10.37
CA ILE A 82 12.09 9.06 10.32
C ILE A 82 13.16 7.97 10.49
N PRO A 83 12.97 7.03 11.43
CA PRO A 83 13.89 5.91 11.61
C PRO A 83 14.10 5.12 10.31
N SER A 84 15.34 4.75 10.01
CA SER A 84 15.70 4.06 8.76
C SER A 84 14.88 2.80 8.46
N PRO A 85 14.52 1.95 9.44
CA PRO A 85 13.68 0.77 9.17
C PRO A 85 12.27 1.13 8.70
N ILE A 86 11.68 2.20 9.26
CA ILE A 86 10.35 2.68 8.89
C ILE A 86 10.39 3.26 7.46
N GLU A 87 11.39 4.07 7.14
CA GLU A 87 11.59 4.60 5.78
C GLU A 87 11.78 3.47 4.76
N ALA A 88 12.55 2.42 5.11
CA ALA A 88 12.74 1.26 4.24
C ALA A 88 11.43 0.49 4.00
N GLU A 89 10.58 0.33 5.04
CA GLU A 89 9.26 -0.30 4.92
C GLU A 89 8.33 0.51 4.00
N LEU A 90 8.32 1.85 4.14
CA LEU A 90 7.58 2.75 3.27
C LEU A 90 8.05 2.65 1.81
N ARG A 91 9.38 2.65 1.59
CA ARG A 91 9.97 2.49 0.26
C ARG A 91 9.56 1.16 -0.37
N ALA A 92 9.61 0.07 0.39
CA ALA A 92 9.21 -1.25 -0.10
C ALA A 92 7.73 -1.28 -0.50
N GLY A 93 6.83 -0.65 0.27
CA GLY A 93 5.42 -0.50 -0.09
C GLY A 93 5.22 0.28 -1.40
N TYR A 94 5.94 1.40 -1.56
CA TYR A 94 5.90 2.21 -2.78
C TYR A 94 6.42 1.46 -4.00
N ASP A 95 7.52 0.72 -3.86
CA ASP A 95 8.12 -0.04 -4.95
C ASP A 95 7.20 -1.21 -5.38
N ARG A 96 6.55 -1.89 -4.42
CA ARG A 96 5.51 -2.89 -4.72
C ARG A 96 4.34 -2.30 -5.47
N ALA A 97 3.88 -1.10 -5.09
CA ALA A 97 2.78 -0.42 -5.77
C ALA A 97 3.17 -0.06 -7.21
N CYS A 98 4.38 0.46 -7.41
CA CYS A 98 4.92 0.75 -8.74
C CYS A 98 5.00 -0.51 -9.61
N ALA A 99 5.54 -1.61 -9.07
CA ALA A 99 5.67 -2.87 -9.79
C ALA A 99 4.30 -3.44 -10.20
N PHE A 100 3.33 -3.43 -9.26
CA PHE A 100 1.96 -3.87 -9.52
C PHE A 100 1.30 -3.05 -10.63
N LEU A 101 1.36 -1.72 -10.54
CA LEU A 101 0.76 -0.84 -11.53
C LEU A 101 1.47 -0.89 -12.88
N MET A 102 2.79 -1.06 -12.92
CA MET A 102 3.52 -1.26 -14.17
C MET A 102 3.14 -2.57 -14.86
N ARG A 103 3.00 -3.66 -14.11
CA ARG A 103 2.50 -4.94 -14.65
C ARG A 103 1.11 -4.80 -15.28
N HIS A 104 0.28 -3.90 -14.73
CA HIS A 104 -1.08 -3.65 -15.20
C HIS A 104 -1.26 -2.28 -15.89
N ARG A 105 -0.19 -1.74 -16.48
CA ARG A 105 -0.16 -0.37 -17.02
C ARG A 105 -1.28 -0.09 -18.02
N GLY A 106 -1.57 -1.03 -18.92
CA GLY A 106 -2.65 -0.86 -19.91
C GLY A 106 -4.03 -0.63 -19.27
N ARG A 107 -4.32 -1.27 -18.13
CA ARG A 107 -5.58 -1.05 -17.39
C ARG A 107 -5.57 0.28 -16.66
N LEU A 108 -4.43 0.65 -16.10
CA LEU A 108 -4.26 1.95 -15.43
C LEU A 108 -4.53 3.09 -16.42
N GLU A 109 -3.98 3.01 -17.63
CA GLU A 109 -4.19 3.99 -18.70
C GLU A 109 -5.65 4.01 -19.17
N GLN A 110 -6.29 2.84 -19.36
CA GLN A 110 -7.72 2.78 -19.69
C GLN A 110 -8.62 3.43 -18.63
N LEU A 111 -8.35 3.20 -17.35
CA LEU A 111 -9.07 3.85 -16.26
C LEU A 111 -8.85 5.37 -16.27
N ALA A 112 -7.61 5.81 -16.48
CA ALA A 112 -7.26 7.23 -16.55
C ALA A 112 -7.98 7.93 -17.71
N ASP A 113 -7.93 7.35 -18.91
CA ASP A 113 -8.59 7.88 -20.11
C ASP A 113 -10.10 7.97 -19.93
N ALA A 114 -10.72 6.93 -19.36
CA ALA A 114 -12.15 6.92 -19.10
C ALA A 114 -12.57 8.01 -18.09
N LEU A 115 -11.76 8.23 -17.05
CA LEU A 115 -11.99 9.28 -16.05
C LEU A 115 -11.77 10.69 -16.60
N LEU A 116 -10.83 10.87 -17.54
CA LEU A 116 -10.63 12.16 -18.22
C LEU A 116 -11.87 12.59 -19.01
N VAL A 117 -12.55 11.63 -19.65
CA VAL A 117 -13.77 11.91 -20.44
C VAL A 117 -15.00 12.08 -19.54
N ARG A 118 -15.16 11.23 -18.51
CA ARG A 118 -16.44 11.10 -17.80
C ARG A 118 -16.43 11.65 -16.36
N ARG A 119 -15.27 12.02 -15.82
CA ARG A 119 -15.02 12.42 -14.41
C ARG A 119 -15.37 11.40 -13.32
N HIS A 120 -16.22 10.42 -13.60
CA HIS A 120 -16.64 9.39 -12.65
C HIS A 120 -16.84 8.08 -13.40
N LEU A 121 -16.59 6.97 -12.71
CA LEU A 121 -16.85 5.62 -13.19
C LEU A 121 -17.64 4.85 -12.13
N GLY A 122 -18.67 4.13 -12.55
CA GLY A 122 -19.42 3.21 -11.71
C GLY A 122 -18.66 1.89 -11.50
N MET A 123 -19.06 1.13 -10.49
CA MET A 123 -18.42 -0.15 -10.14
C MET A 123 -18.43 -1.16 -11.28
N ASN A 124 -19.51 -1.24 -12.05
CA ASN A 124 -19.60 -2.17 -13.19
C ASN A 124 -18.63 -1.78 -14.32
N GLU A 125 -18.40 -0.49 -14.52
CA GLU A 125 -17.48 0.02 -15.55
C GLU A 125 -16.04 -0.25 -15.15
N ILE A 126 -15.71 0.01 -13.88
CA ILE A 126 -14.42 -0.36 -13.28
C ILE A 126 -14.22 -1.87 -13.40
N ALA A 127 -15.20 -2.68 -13.00
CA ALA A 127 -15.11 -4.13 -13.08
C ALA A 127 -14.89 -4.60 -14.52
N SER A 128 -15.56 -4.00 -15.51
CA SER A 128 -15.37 -4.32 -16.92
C SER A 128 -13.94 -4.04 -17.38
N ILE A 129 -13.39 -2.87 -17.05
CA ILE A 129 -12.01 -2.50 -17.43
C ILE A 129 -10.98 -3.43 -16.74
N LEU A 130 -11.30 -3.88 -15.53
CA LEU A 130 -10.43 -4.76 -14.75
C LEU A 130 -10.59 -6.26 -15.10
N ALA A 131 -11.74 -6.69 -15.61
CA ALA A 131 -12.09 -8.10 -15.84
C ALA A 131 -11.32 -8.76 -17.00
N ASP A 132 -10.77 -7.98 -17.92
CA ASP A 132 -10.15 -8.50 -19.15
C ASP A 132 -8.77 -9.20 -18.97
N ALA A 133 -8.42 -9.70 -17.78
CA ALA A 133 -7.50 -10.85 -17.66
C ALA A 133 -7.63 -11.52 -16.30
N GLY A 134 -7.59 -12.86 -16.30
CA GLY A 134 -7.66 -13.72 -15.13
C GLY A 134 -6.44 -13.69 -14.19
N ASP A 135 -6.02 -12.51 -13.73
CA ASP A 135 -4.76 -12.34 -12.98
C ASP A 135 -4.95 -11.97 -11.49
N LEU A 136 -6.09 -11.36 -11.12
CA LEU A 136 -6.38 -11.01 -9.71
C LEU A 136 -6.54 -12.25 -8.81
N ALA A 137 -6.95 -13.38 -9.38
CA ALA A 137 -6.99 -14.66 -8.69
C ALA A 137 -5.61 -15.34 -8.65
N SER A 138 -4.81 -15.19 -9.72
CA SER A 138 -3.45 -15.75 -9.82
C SER A 138 -2.53 -15.14 -8.76
N ASP A 139 -2.51 -13.82 -8.62
CA ASP A 139 -1.66 -13.12 -7.65
C ASP A 139 -2.03 -13.41 -6.18
N ARG A 140 -3.29 -13.71 -5.87
CA ARG A 140 -3.70 -14.17 -4.52
C ARG A 140 -3.33 -15.64 -4.29
N VAL A 141 -3.43 -16.48 -5.31
CA VAL A 141 -3.11 -17.92 -5.23
C VAL A 141 -1.60 -18.15 -5.16
N ASP A 142 -0.81 -17.41 -5.94
CA ASP A 142 0.66 -17.46 -5.93
C ASP A 142 1.22 -16.96 -4.60
N ARG A 143 0.66 -15.90 -4.02
CA ARG A 143 1.02 -15.44 -2.67
C ARG A 143 0.65 -16.44 -1.59
N LYS A 144 -0.56 -17.03 -1.62
CA LYS A 144 -0.98 -18.06 -0.66
C LYS A 144 -0.21 -19.39 -0.81
N ARG A 145 0.43 -19.62 -1.98
CA ARG A 145 1.38 -20.71 -2.21
C ARG A 145 2.78 -20.37 -1.68
N ALA A 146 3.27 -19.14 -1.90
CA ALA A 146 4.54 -18.68 -1.38
C ALA A 146 4.57 -18.69 0.17
N ASP A 147 3.51 -18.20 0.82
CA ASP A 147 3.37 -18.23 2.28
C ASP A 147 3.35 -19.65 2.86
N ARG A 148 2.78 -20.61 2.12
CA ARG A 148 2.77 -22.03 2.53
C ARG A 148 4.11 -22.73 2.34
N ASN A 149 4.97 -22.24 1.44
CA ASN A 149 6.23 -22.88 1.08
C ASN A 149 7.46 -22.16 1.66
N SER A 150 7.25 -21.09 2.43
CA SER A 150 8.31 -20.43 3.19
C SER A 150 8.90 -21.41 4.20
N PRO A 151 10.23 -21.69 4.15
CA PRO A 151 10.85 -22.59 5.11
C PRO A 151 10.70 -21.98 6.51
N ARG A 152 10.08 -22.74 7.42
CA ARG A 152 10.14 -22.46 8.86
C ARG A 152 11.62 -22.44 9.22
N ARG A 153 12.21 -21.24 9.33
CA ARG A 153 13.61 -21.12 9.75
C ARG A 153 13.72 -21.77 11.12
N GLY A 154 14.58 -22.79 11.20
CA GLY A 154 14.85 -23.64 12.38
C GLY A 154 15.14 -22.81 13.62
N GLN A 155 14.72 -23.30 14.81
CA GLN A 155 15.52 -24.21 15.65
C GLN A 155 16.90 -23.63 15.96
#